data_AF-A0A0G2F5C4-F1
#
_entry.id   AF-A0A0G2F5C4-F1
#
_cell.length_a   1.000
_cell.length_b   1.000
_cell.length_c   1.000
_cell.angle_alpha   90.00
_cell.angle_beta   90.00
_cell.angle_gamma   90.00
#
_symmetry.space_group_name_H-M   'P 1'
#
loop_
_entity.id
_entity.type
_entity.pdbx_description
1 polymer ?
#
loop_
_entity_poly.entity_id
_entity_poly.type
_entity_poly.pdbx_seq_one_letter_code
_entity_poly.pdbx_strand_id
1 'polypeptide(L)'
;MLGFAPPTVYEASKCFFSYGRLSHLDPQQLPTAWEAKGKPWSSLLLDGFVDLTMPQDQCEAIQGKLVGKVLAPEFCRVTMTLLQILQGDFFTEYIKIGNIVMLSRGLTDLDNVFALTDGRLIMFLDKETYERAGLVGKPHGAKGNRGLRPRWVVEFDLRSPSMLHGRPGFDRLMYACKNTLTEPFTWLFCNVSDKSESRLCKYACMPLFST
;
A
#
# COMPACT_ATOMS: atom_id res chain seq x y z
N MET A 1 -25.48 -30.23 -7.38
CA MET A 1 -25.71 -28.95 -6.66
C MET A 1 -24.98 -29.04 -5.34
N LEU A 2 -23.96 -28.21 -5.11
CA LEU A 2 -23.26 -28.18 -3.83
C LEU A 2 -24.16 -27.45 -2.82
N GLY A 3 -24.71 -28.19 -1.86
CA GLY A 3 -25.55 -27.65 -0.80
C GLY A 3 -24.69 -26.98 0.25
N PHE A 4 -24.58 -25.66 0.21
CA PHE A 4 -23.94 -24.90 1.28
C PHE A 4 -24.95 -24.67 2.41
N ALA A 5 -24.51 -24.92 3.65
CA ALA A 5 -25.29 -24.57 4.82
C ALA A 5 -25.51 -23.05 4.88
N PRO A 6 -26.69 -22.59 5.33
CA PRO A 6 -26.94 -21.16 5.47
C PRO A 6 -25.96 -20.56 6.49
N PRO A 7 -25.31 -19.42 6.16
CA PRO A 7 -24.30 -18.83 7.03
C PRO A 7 -24.93 -18.40 8.36
N THR A 8 -24.21 -18.66 9.45
CA THR A 8 -24.64 -18.22 10.78
C THR A 8 -24.35 -16.73 10.98
N VAL A 9 -25.08 -16.08 11.88
CA VAL A 9 -24.92 -14.64 12.19
C VAL A 9 -23.50 -14.28 12.66
N TYR A 10 -22.70 -15.26 13.09
CA TYR A 10 -21.32 -15.11 13.55
C TYR A 10 -20.27 -15.42 12.49
N GLU A 11 -20.66 -15.84 11.28
CA GLU A 11 -19.71 -16.11 10.20
C GLU A 11 -19.34 -14.81 9.48
N ALA A 12 -18.16 -14.28 9.81
CA ALA A 12 -17.52 -13.26 8.98
C ALA A 12 -17.32 -13.80 7.56
N SER A 13 -17.65 -13.00 6.54
CA SER A 13 -17.48 -13.36 5.14
C SER A 13 -16.01 -13.66 4.86
N LYS A 14 -15.66 -14.94 4.68
CA LYS A 14 -14.27 -15.39 4.47
C LYS A 14 -13.70 -14.97 3.11
N CYS A 15 -14.56 -14.62 2.16
CA CYS A 15 -14.18 -14.25 0.80
C CYS A 15 -15.20 -13.27 0.22
N PHE A 16 -14.71 -12.14 -0.29
CA PHE A 16 -15.50 -11.21 -1.09
C PHE A 16 -15.23 -11.50 -2.55
N PHE A 17 -16.25 -11.94 -3.28
CA PHE A 17 -16.15 -12.19 -4.71
C PHE A 17 -16.84 -11.07 -5.48
N SER A 18 -16.13 -10.45 -6.42
CA SER A 18 -16.69 -9.53 -7.40
C SER A 18 -16.49 -10.13 -8.78
N TYR A 19 -17.57 -10.25 -9.57
CA TYR A 19 -17.47 -10.58 -10.99
C TYR A 19 -17.85 -9.37 -11.82
N GLY A 20 -17.17 -9.21 -12.95
CA GLY A 20 -17.48 -8.20 -13.95
C GLY A 20 -17.32 -8.81 -15.33
N ARG A 21 -18.23 -8.47 -16.25
CA ARG A 21 -18.02 -8.76 -17.66
C ARG A 21 -17.17 -7.62 -18.21
N LEU A 22 -15.96 -7.92 -18.67
CA LEU A 22 -15.17 -6.96 -19.42
C LEU A 22 -15.94 -6.61 -20.70
N SER A 23 -16.03 -5.31 -21.04
CA SER A 23 -16.50 -4.90 -22.36
C SER A 23 -15.58 -5.48 -23.42
N HIS A 24 -16.03 -5.54 -24.68
CA HIS A 24 -15.24 -6.03 -25.79
C HIS A 24 -13.81 -5.45 -25.73
N LEU A 25 -12.83 -6.32 -25.50
CA LEU A 25 -11.43 -5.95 -25.40
C LEU A 25 -10.93 -5.77 -26.83
N ASP A 26 -10.90 -4.53 -27.31
CA ASP A 26 -10.17 -4.22 -28.52
C ASP A 26 -8.67 -4.13 -28.15
N PRO A 27 -7.78 -4.96 -28.72
CA PRO A 27 -6.35 -4.88 -28.47
C PRO A 27 -5.74 -3.51 -28.82
N GLN A 28 -6.40 -2.72 -29.67
CA GLN A 28 -5.97 -1.37 -30.03
C GLN A 28 -6.57 -0.29 -29.13
N GLN A 29 -7.64 -0.60 -28.39
CA GLN A 29 -8.33 0.33 -27.51
C GLN A 29 -8.60 -0.33 -26.15
N LEU A 30 -7.61 -0.21 -25.25
CA LEU A 30 -7.75 -0.69 -23.88
C LEU A 30 -8.94 0.03 -23.19
N PRO A 31 -9.73 -0.68 -22.36
CA PRO A 31 -10.85 -0.06 -21.66
C PRO A 31 -10.38 1.08 -20.76
N THR A 32 -10.74 2.33 -21.04
CA THR A 32 -10.43 3.50 -20.17
C THR A 32 -11.18 3.49 -18.83
N ALA A 33 -12.07 2.50 -18.62
CA ALA A 33 -12.79 2.33 -17.37
C ALA A 33 -11.88 2.11 -16.14
N TRP A 34 -10.61 1.70 -16.32
CA TRP A 34 -9.65 1.62 -15.20
C TRP A 34 -9.21 3.02 -14.73
N GLU A 35 -9.04 3.98 -15.65
CA GLU A 35 -8.71 5.38 -15.31
C GLU A 35 -9.88 6.07 -14.59
N ALA A 36 -11.10 5.78 -15.02
CA ALA A 36 -12.33 6.31 -14.42
C ALA A 36 -12.72 5.63 -13.10
N LYS A 37 -11.92 4.66 -12.60
CA LYS A 37 -12.24 3.83 -11.43
C LYS A 37 -13.64 3.18 -11.54
N GLY A 38 -14.02 2.75 -12.73
CA GLY A 38 -15.23 1.98 -12.95
C GLY A 38 -15.09 0.55 -12.42
N LYS A 39 -16.21 -0.15 -12.21
CA LYS A 39 -16.17 -1.59 -11.89
C LYS A 39 -15.70 -2.37 -13.14
N PRO A 40 -14.86 -3.42 -13.00
CA PRO A 40 -14.36 -4.01 -11.74
C PRO A 40 -13.04 -3.38 -11.24
N TRP A 41 -12.43 -2.46 -11.98
CA TRP A 41 -11.11 -1.90 -11.71
C TRP A 41 -11.01 -1.16 -10.37
N SER A 42 -12.09 -0.50 -9.93
CA SER A 42 -12.15 0.15 -8.61
C SER A 42 -11.79 -0.78 -7.45
N SER A 43 -12.13 -2.07 -7.56
CA SER A 43 -11.87 -3.04 -6.50
C SER A 43 -10.44 -3.59 -6.55
N LEU A 44 -9.83 -3.63 -7.73
CA LEU A 44 -8.46 -4.12 -7.94
C LEU A 44 -7.41 -3.06 -7.56
N LEU A 45 -7.75 -1.77 -7.66
CA LEU A 45 -6.84 -0.67 -7.34
C LEU A 45 -6.65 -0.44 -5.82
N LEU A 46 -7.39 -1.16 -4.98
CA LEU A 46 -7.33 -1.02 -3.52
C LEU A 46 -6.27 -1.94 -2.88
N ASP A 47 -5.93 -3.06 -3.51
CA ASP A 47 -4.99 -4.05 -2.98
C ASP A 47 -3.73 -4.13 -3.86
N GLY A 48 -2.57 -3.98 -3.22
CA GLY A 48 -1.27 -3.90 -3.91
C GLY A 48 -0.74 -5.23 -4.46
N PHE A 49 -1.44 -6.35 -4.23
CA PHE A 49 -1.06 -7.68 -4.71
C PHE A 49 -2.23 -8.39 -5.37
N VAL A 50 -1.98 -8.94 -6.55
CA VAL A 50 -2.96 -9.70 -7.33
C VAL A 50 -2.32 -11.03 -7.70
N ASP A 51 -2.95 -12.13 -7.27
CA ASP A 51 -2.61 -13.47 -7.74
C ASP A 51 -3.41 -13.77 -9.02
N LEU A 52 -2.69 -14.06 -10.11
CA LEU A 52 -3.30 -14.39 -11.39
C LEU A 52 -3.35 -15.91 -11.55
N THR A 53 -4.56 -16.48 -11.56
CA THR A 53 -4.79 -17.88 -11.91
C THR A 53 -5.20 -18.00 -13.37
N MET A 54 -4.57 -18.92 -14.11
CA MET A 54 -4.83 -19.13 -15.53
C MET A 54 -4.70 -20.61 -15.92
N PRO A 55 -5.33 -21.04 -17.03
CA PRO A 55 -5.14 -22.37 -17.60
C PRO A 55 -3.68 -22.63 -18.00
N GLN A 56 -3.20 -23.87 -17.80
CA GLN A 56 -1.80 -24.24 -18.01
C GLN A 56 -1.35 -24.05 -19.47
N ASP A 57 -2.24 -24.31 -20.42
CA ASP A 57 -2.05 -24.17 -21.87
C ASP A 57 -1.81 -22.72 -22.33
N GLN A 58 -2.23 -21.74 -21.53
CA GLN A 58 -2.03 -20.32 -21.83
C GLN A 58 -0.90 -19.67 -21.02
N CYS A 59 -0.33 -20.40 -20.06
CA CYS A 59 0.67 -19.88 -19.13
C CYS A 59 1.91 -19.36 -19.87
N GLU A 60 2.48 -20.16 -20.76
CA GLU A 60 3.71 -19.79 -21.51
C GLU A 60 3.48 -18.58 -22.43
N ALA A 61 2.34 -18.55 -23.12
CA ALA A 61 1.99 -17.45 -24.02
C ALA A 61 1.77 -16.12 -23.27
N ILE A 62 1.16 -16.17 -22.09
CA ILE A 62 0.92 -15.01 -21.23
C ILE A 62 2.21 -14.58 -20.53
N GLN A 63 2.99 -15.52 -19.99
CA GLN A 63 4.27 -15.25 -19.36
C GLN A 63 5.24 -14.59 -20.34
N GLY A 64 5.34 -15.08 -21.58
CA GLY A 64 6.16 -14.45 -22.61
C GLY A 64 5.74 -13.01 -22.94
N LYS A 65 4.45 -12.70 -22.89
CA LYS A 65 3.92 -11.34 -23.12
C LYS A 65 4.05 -10.41 -21.92
N LEU A 66 3.87 -10.92 -20.70
CA LEU A 66 3.95 -10.14 -19.45
C LEU A 66 5.40 -9.90 -19.02
N VAL A 67 6.20 -10.96 -19.00
CA VAL A 67 7.60 -10.91 -18.53
C VAL A 67 8.54 -10.39 -19.61
N GLY A 68 8.22 -10.64 -20.89
CA GLY A 68 9.07 -10.20 -22.01
C GLY A 68 9.08 -8.69 -22.28
N LYS A 69 8.14 -7.92 -21.71
CA LYS A 69 8.03 -6.46 -21.91
C LYS A 69 8.28 -5.64 -20.65
N VAL A 70 8.18 -6.24 -19.47
CA VAL A 70 8.33 -5.53 -18.19
C VAL A 70 9.53 -6.12 -17.49
N LEU A 71 10.62 -5.34 -17.37
CA LEU A 71 11.67 -5.65 -16.41
C LEU A 71 10.97 -5.79 -15.05
N ALA A 72 10.97 -7.00 -14.47
CA ALA A 72 10.37 -7.22 -13.17
C ALA A 72 10.91 -6.15 -12.22
N PRO A 73 10.03 -5.41 -11.51
CA PRO A 73 10.51 -4.40 -10.58
C PRO A 73 11.42 -5.08 -9.56
N GLU A 74 12.60 -4.52 -9.33
CA GLU A 74 13.48 -5.03 -8.28
C GLU A 74 12.89 -4.62 -6.93
N PHE A 75 12.26 -5.58 -6.26
CA PHE A 75 11.77 -5.38 -4.91
C PHE A 75 12.86 -5.75 -3.91
N CYS A 76 13.05 -4.93 -2.89
CA CYS A 76 13.88 -5.26 -1.75
C CYS A 76 13.11 -5.17 -0.45
N ARG A 77 13.43 -6.06 0.48
CA ARG A 77 12.89 -6.01 1.84
C ARG A 77 13.81 -5.19 2.71
N VAL A 78 13.27 -4.19 3.40
CA VAL A 78 14.05 -3.30 4.28
C VAL A 78 13.34 -3.17 5.62
N THR A 79 14.08 -3.12 6.72
CA THR A 79 13.51 -2.89 8.06
C THR A 79 13.89 -1.49 8.52
N MET A 80 12.90 -0.61 8.66
CA MET A 80 13.10 0.80 9.00
C MET A 80 11.92 1.34 9.81
N THR A 81 12.16 2.37 10.62
CA THR A 81 11.07 3.11 11.27
C THR A 81 10.47 4.12 10.30
N LEU A 82 9.21 4.52 10.54
CA LEU A 82 8.58 5.57 9.73
C LEU A 82 9.33 6.91 9.86
N LEU A 83 9.95 7.16 11.02
CA LEU A 83 10.79 8.33 11.25
C LEU A 83 11.98 8.38 10.29
N GLN A 84 12.70 7.26 10.11
CA GLN A 84 13.85 7.19 9.19
C GLN A 84 13.44 7.44 7.73
N ILE A 85 12.25 6.98 7.33
CA ILE A 85 11.68 7.21 5.99
C ILE A 85 11.34 8.69 5.77
N LEU A 86 10.86 9.37 6.82
CA LEU A 86 10.45 10.78 6.76
C LEU A 86 11.60 11.77 7.03
N GLN A 87 12.83 11.29 7.20
CA GLN A 87 14.00 12.10 7.50
C GLN A 87 15.15 11.87 6.52
N GLY A 88 16.07 12.84 6.53
CA GLY A 88 17.34 12.77 5.81
C GLY A 88 17.16 12.62 4.30
N ASP A 89 18.18 12.03 3.69
CA ASP A 89 18.27 11.92 2.23
C ASP A 89 17.19 11.00 1.66
N PHE A 90 16.71 10.02 2.44
CA PHE A 90 15.64 9.12 1.98
C PHE A 90 14.38 9.90 1.58
N PHE A 91 13.93 10.82 2.44
CA PHE A 91 12.74 11.62 2.20
C PHE A 91 12.89 12.50 0.96
N THR A 92 14.06 13.09 0.74
CA THR A 92 14.29 13.97 -0.41
C THR A 92 14.49 13.18 -1.71
N GLU A 93 15.38 12.19 -1.72
CA GLU A 93 15.73 11.42 -2.91
C GLU A 93 14.55 10.55 -3.39
N TYR A 94 13.94 9.78 -2.50
CA TYR A 94 12.96 8.78 -2.91
C TYR A 94 11.51 9.26 -2.86
N ILE A 95 11.14 10.14 -1.91
CA ILE A 95 9.75 10.56 -1.72
C ILE A 95 9.44 11.86 -2.47
N LYS A 96 10.28 12.89 -2.33
CA LYS A 96 10.07 14.19 -2.98
C LYS A 96 10.42 14.16 -4.47
N ILE A 97 11.59 13.61 -4.82
CA ILE A 97 12.11 13.61 -6.20
C ILE A 97 11.76 12.30 -6.92
N GLY A 98 11.94 11.17 -6.23
CA GLY A 98 11.76 9.83 -6.79
C GLY A 98 10.30 9.36 -6.86
N ASN A 99 10.12 8.18 -7.47
CA ASN A 99 8.87 7.46 -7.51
C ASN A 99 9.07 6.05 -6.93
N ILE A 100 8.64 5.87 -5.69
CA ILE A 100 8.75 4.60 -4.97
C ILE A 100 7.38 4.10 -4.53
N VAL A 101 7.32 2.79 -4.36
CA VAL A 101 6.24 2.10 -3.65
C VAL A 101 6.84 1.42 -2.43
N MET A 102 6.28 1.70 -1.26
CA MET A 102 6.60 0.95 -0.04
C MET A 102 5.34 0.45 0.64
N LEU A 103 5.39 -0.79 1.10
CA LEU A 103 4.31 -1.42 1.85
C LEU A 103 4.88 -2.05 3.10
N SER A 104 4.36 -1.70 4.28
CA SER A 104 4.72 -2.40 5.50
C SER A 104 4.04 -3.77 5.55
N ARG A 105 4.70 -4.72 6.19
CA ARG A 105 4.10 -6.03 6.50
C ARG A 105 2.91 -5.86 7.45
N GLY A 106 1.81 -6.55 7.17
CA GLY A 106 0.65 -6.67 8.05
C GLY A 106 -0.65 -6.81 7.28
N LEU A 107 -1.75 -7.05 8.00
CA LEU A 107 -3.11 -7.07 7.47
C LEU A 107 -3.85 -5.81 7.90
N THR A 108 -4.46 -5.08 6.97
CA THR A 108 -5.15 -3.80 7.26
C THR A 108 -6.27 -3.90 8.30
N ASP A 109 -6.89 -5.07 8.42
CA ASP A 109 -7.97 -5.32 9.38
C ASP A 109 -7.47 -5.64 10.80
N LEU A 110 -6.20 -6.07 10.94
CA LEU A 110 -5.65 -6.62 12.19
C LEU A 110 -4.45 -5.82 12.72
N ASP A 111 -3.57 -5.36 11.85
CA ASP A 111 -2.31 -4.71 12.19
C ASP A 111 -2.33 -3.21 11.85
N ASN A 112 -1.34 -2.49 12.36
CA ASN A 112 -1.03 -1.16 11.86
C ASN A 112 -0.23 -1.30 10.56
N VAL A 113 -0.80 -0.83 9.45
CA VAL A 113 -0.22 -0.98 8.11
C VAL A 113 0.01 0.38 7.48
N PHE A 114 1.13 0.50 6.78
CA PHE A 114 1.59 1.71 6.14
C PHE A 114 1.83 1.44 4.66
N ALA A 115 1.27 2.30 3.82
CA ALA A 115 1.49 2.29 2.39
C ALA A 115 2.02 3.66 1.96
N LEU A 116 3.07 3.65 1.15
CA LEU A 116 3.66 4.84 0.56
C LEU A 116 3.69 4.65 -0.95
N THR A 117 2.90 5.44 -1.66
CA THR A 117 2.78 5.35 -3.11
C THR A 117 2.68 6.76 -3.68
N ASP A 118 3.51 7.07 -4.67
CA ASP A 118 3.49 8.39 -5.35
C ASP A 118 3.60 9.59 -4.38
N GLY A 119 4.43 9.44 -3.35
CA GLY A 119 4.59 10.48 -2.32
C GLY A 119 3.40 10.62 -1.36
N ARG A 120 2.39 9.76 -1.44
CA ARG A 120 1.28 9.71 -0.48
C ARG A 120 1.52 8.62 0.54
N LEU A 121 1.52 9.00 1.82
CA LEU A 121 1.56 8.09 2.95
C LEU A 121 0.14 7.83 3.46
N ILE A 122 -0.27 6.58 3.42
CA ILE A 122 -1.55 6.10 3.96
C ILE A 122 -1.23 5.18 5.14
N MET A 123 -1.85 5.46 6.29
CA MET A 123 -1.66 4.72 7.52
C MET A 123 -2.99 4.16 7.99
N PHE A 124 -3.08 2.84 8.09
CA PHE A 124 -4.17 2.11 8.70
C PHE A 124 -3.79 1.87 10.15
N LEU A 125 -4.47 2.53 11.07
CA LEU A 125 -4.18 2.49 12.49
C LEU A 125 -5.36 1.88 13.25
N ASP A 126 -5.05 1.13 14.30
CA ASP A 126 -6.03 0.80 15.32
C ASP A 126 -6.43 2.05 16.14
N LYS A 127 -7.45 1.88 16.98
CA LYS A 127 -7.98 2.97 17.81
C LYS A 127 -6.91 3.55 18.73
N GLU A 128 -6.19 2.70 19.44
CA GLU A 128 -5.25 3.11 20.48
C GLU A 128 -4.08 3.89 19.87
N THR A 129 -3.48 3.36 18.81
CA THR A 129 -2.37 4.01 18.10
C THR A 129 -2.81 5.31 17.47
N TYR A 130 -4.01 5.36 16.86
CA TYR A 130 -4.56 6.58 16.28
C TYR A 130 -4.76 7.70 17.32
N GLU A 131 -5.41 7.38 18.44
CA GLU A 131 -5.69 8.35 19.51
C GLU A 131 -4.39 8.86 20.15
N ARG A 132 -3.42 7.96 20.38
CA ARG A 132 -2.09 8.33 20.90
C ARG A 132 -1.26 9.15 19.93
N ALA A 133 -1.36 8.87 18.63
CA ALA A 133 -0.61 9.59 17.60
C ALA A 133 -1.13 11.02 17.41
N GLY A 134 -2.40 11.29 17.77
CA GLY A 134 -3.00 12.63 17.67
C GLY A 134 -3.08 13.15 16.23
N LEU A 135 -3.16 12.25 15.26
CA LEU A 135 -3.21 12.59 13.84
C LEU A 135 -4.66 12.74 13.37
N VAL A 136 -4.87 13.48 12.28
CA VAL A 136 -6.21 13.69 11.71
C VAL A 136 -6.50 12.60 10.69
N GLY A 137 -7.40 11.68 11.04
CA GLY A 137 -7.83 10.58 10.18
C GLY A 137 -9.33 10.47 10.04
N LYS A 138 -9.76 9.50 9.23
CA LYS A 138 -11.16 9.13 9.03
C LYS A 138 -11.40 7.70 9.48
N PRO A 139 -12.57 7.37 10.04
CA PRO A 139 -12.89 5.98 10.35
C PRO A 139 -12.91 5.14 9.06
N HIS A 140 -12.33 3.96 9.14
CA HIS A 140 -12.19 2.98 8.07
C HIS A 140 -12.95 1.69 8.42
N GLY A 141 -13.55 1.07 7.41
CA GLY A 141 -14.40 -0.12 7.57
C GLY A 141 -15.90 0.17 7.64
N ALA A 142 -16.71 -0.89 7.55
CA ALA A 142 -18.16 -0.81 7.54
C ALA A 142 -18.71 -0.37 8.91
N LYS A 143 -19.46 0.74 8.92
CA LYS A 143 -20.19 1.19 10.11
C LYS A 143 -21.27 0.16 10.47
N GLY A 144 -21.23 -0.39 11.68
CA GLY A 144 -22.36 -1.11 12.27
C GLY A 144 -22.23 -2.63 12.43
N ASN A 145 -21.10 -3.24 12.04
CA ASN A 145 -20.92 -4.67 12.28
C ASN A 145 -20.37 -4.93 13.70
N ARG A 146 -21.18 -5.55 14.56
CA ARG A 146 -20.80 -6.00 15.92
C ARG A 146 -19.74 -7.10 15.80
N GLY A 147 -18.46 -6.74 15.72
CA GLY A 147 -17.35 -7.70 15.69
C GLY A 147 -16.08 -7.20 15.03
N LEU A 148 -16.16 -6.18 14.17
CA LEU A 148 -14.98 -5.59 13.55
C LEU A 148 -14.38 -4.53 14.47
N ARG A 149 -13.06 -4.63 14.71
CA ARG A 149 -12.32 -3.60 15.45
C ARG A 149 -12.33 -2.32 14.62
N PRO A 150 -12.71 -1.17 15.20
CA PRO A 150 -12.74 0.08 14.45
C PRO A 150 -11.30 0.44 14.02
N ARG A 151 -11.16 0.87 12.78
CA ARG A 151 -9.88 1.28 12.16
C ARG A 151 -9.95 2.75 11.76
N TRP A 152 -8.81 3.40 11.69
CA TRP A 152 -8.67 4.75 11.18
C TRP A 152 -7.67 4.77 10.05
N VAL A 153 -8.02 5.52 9.00
CA VAL A 153 -7.12 5.83 7.89
C VAL A 153 -6.68 7.27 8.01
N VAL A 154 -5.36 7.45 8.02
CA VAL A 154 -4.69 8.74 8.01
C VAL A 154 -3.93 8.86 6.70
N GLU A 155 -4.14 9.95 5.96
CA GLU A 155 -3.50 10.18 4.66
C GLU A 155 -2.71 11.49 4.68
N PHE A 156 -1.47 11.42 4.20
CA PHE A 156 -0.57 12.56 4.04
C PHE A 156 -0.04 12.61 2.62
N ASP A 157 -0.20 13.75 1.95
CA ASP A 157 0.55 14.04 0.72
C ASP A 157 1.91 14.62 1.09
N LEU A 158 2.93 13.77 1.11
CA LEU A 158 4.29 14.12 1.49
C LEU A 158 4.98 15.01 0.47
N ARG A 159 4.46 15.21 -0.74
CA ARG A 159 5.05 16.11 -1.75
C ARG A 159 4.52 17.53 -1.65
N SER A 160 3.39 17.72 -0.97
CA SER A 160 2.83 19.04 -0.68
C SER A 160 3.84 19.99 -0.01
N PRO A 161 3.80 21.31 -0.31
CA PRO A 161 4.64 22.32 0.35
C PRO A 161 4.39 22.45 1.86
N SER A 162 3.28 21.90 2.37
CA SER A 162 3.01 21.82 3.81
C SER A 162 3.75 20.69 4.52
N MET A 163 4.33 19.73 3.78
CA MET A 163 5.10 18.60 4.29
C MET A 163 6.59 18.88 4.19
N LEU A 164 7.02 19.88 4.93
CA LEU A 164 8.41 20.31 5.09
C LEU A 164 8.68 20.60 6.57
N HIS A 165 9.93 20.44 7.00
CA HIS A 165 10.35 20.74 8.37
C HIS A 165 9.99 22.18 8.76
N GLY A 166 9.44 22.36 9.97
CA GLY A 166 9.00 23.67 10.48
C GLY A 166 7.58 24.06 10.10
N ARG A 167 6.85 23.22 9.36
CA ARG A 167 5.41 23.36 9.15
C ARG A 167 4.66 22.54 10.21
N PRO A 168 3.61 23.10 10.83
CA PRO A 168 2.94 22.45 11.96
C PRO A 168 2.32 21.09 11.60
N GLY A 169 1.87 20.91 10.35
CA GLY A 169 1.33 19.63 9.89
C GLY A 169 2.40 18.54 9.83
N PHE A 170 3.57 18.86 9.28
CA PHE A 170 4.70 17.94 9.20
C PHE A 170 5.31 17.69 10.58
N ASP A 171 5.46 18.73 11.40
CA ASP A 171 6.03 18.60 12.75
C ASP A 171 5.17 17.69 13.65
N ARG A 172 3.83 17.72 13.48
CA ARG A 172 2.91 16.78 14.16
C ARG A 172 3.13 15.34 13.70
N LEU A 173 3.25 15.11 12.39
CA LEU A 173 3.57 13.78 11.85
C LEU A 173 4.90 13.27 12.39
N MET A 174 5.92 14.13 12.40
CA MET A 174 7.25 13.83 12.94
C MET A 174 7.20 13.52 14.45
N TYR A 175 6.40 14.26 15.22
CA TYR A 175 6.20 13.99 16.63
C TYR A 175 5.53 12.63 16.87
N ALA A 176 4.49 12.29 16.09
CA ALA A 176 3.85 10.98 16.17
C ALA A 176 4.84 9.84 15.84
N CYS A 177 5.71 10.03 14.85
CA CYS A 177 6.75 9.05 14.49
C CYS A 177 7.82 8.88 15.59
N LYS A 178 8.11 9.94 16.36
CA LYS A 178 9.08 9.89 17.46
C LYS A 178 8.53 9.30 18.76
N ASN A 179 7.23 9.44 19.02
CA ASN A 179 6.66 9.13 20.34
C ASN A 179 5.65 7.97 20.33
N THR A 180 5.03 7.70 19.18
CA THR A 180 3.95 6.71 19.06
C THR A 180 4.31 5.61 18.07
N LEU A 181 4.76 5.98 16.87
CA LEU A 181 5.10 5.06 15.78
C LEU A 181 6.60 4.79 15.75
N THR A 182 7.15 4.37 16.89
CA THR A 182 8.60 4.19 17.10
C THR A 182 9.11 2.84 16.62
N GLU A 183 8.21 1.86 16.50
CA GLU A 183 8.57 0.50 16.13
C GLU A 183 9.09 0.43 14.68
N PRO A 184 10.13 -0.37 14.42
CA PRO A 184 10.60 -0.61 13.06
C PRO A 184 9.64 -1.54 12.34
N PHE A 185 9.28 -1.18 11.12
CA PHE A 185 8.45 -2.02 10.25
C PHE A 185 9.30 -2.72 9.21
N THR A 186 8.88 -3.93 8.83
CA THR A 186 9.42 -4.57 7.63
C THR A 186 8.67 -4.07 6.42
N TRP A 187 9.38 -3.40 5.52
CA TRP A 187 8.87 -2.83 4.29
C TRP A 187 9.25 -3.68 3.10
N LEU A 188 8.31 -3.83 2.18
CA LEU A 188 8.64 -4.11 0.80
C LEU A 188 8.83 -2.78 0.07
N PHE A 189 10.01 -2.57 -0.50
CA PHE A 189 10.37 -1.37 -1.24
C PHE A 189 10.49 -1.71 -2.73
N CYS A 190 9.99 -0.81 -3.57
CA CYS A 190 10.13 -0.87 -5.03
C CYS A 190 10.44 0.53 -5.57
N ASN A 191 11.46 0.64 -6.41
CA ASN A 191 11.70 1.85 -7.19
C ASN A 191 11.02 1.70 -8.56
N VAL A 192 10.02 2.54 -8.81
CA VAL A 192 9.22 2.52 -10.05
C VAL A 192 9.83 3.44 -11.12
N SER A 193 10.90 4.16 -10.79
CA SER A 193 11.61 5.01 -11.76
C SER A 193 12.43 4.18 -12.75
N ASP A 194 12.18 4.37 -14.06
CA ASP A 194 12.94 3.75 -15.15
C ASP A 194 14.39 4.23 -15.28
N LYS A 195 14.78 5.27 -14.52
CA LYS A 195 16.14 5.83 -14.57
C LYS A 195 17.15 4.88 -13.90
N SER A 196 18.03 4.34 -14.73
CA SER A 196 18.83 3.13 -14.57
C SER A 196 19.99 3.15 -13.56
N GLU A 197 20.19 4.20 -12.77
CA GLU A 197 21.45 4.32 -11.99
C GLU A 197 21.33 4.00 -10.48
N SER A 198 20.13 3.80 -9.95
CA SER A 198 19.99 3.30 -8.56
C SER A 198 18.67 2.56 -8.35
N ARG A 199 18.56 1.36 -8.92
CA ARG A 199 17.43 0.45 -8.67
C ARG A 199 17.49 -0.16 -7.27
N LEU A 200 18.70 -0.30 -6.72
CA LEU A 200 18.91 -0.78 -5.36
C LEU A 200 18.63 0.33 -4.35
N CYS A 201 17.78 0.05 -3.37
CA CYS A 201 17.67 0.88 -2.19
C CYS A 201 19.03 0.84 -1.47
N LYS A 202 19.71 1.99 -1.37
CA LYS A 202 21.00 2.13 -0.65
C LYS A 202 20.89 1.64 0.81
N TYR A 203 19.66 1.58 1.35
CA TYR A 203 19.33 1.18 2.70
C TYR A 203 18.96 -0.32 2.84
N ALA A 204 18.88 -1.08 1.74
CA ALA A 204 18.56 -2.52 1.78
C ALA A 204 19.64 -3.39 2.46
N CYS A 205 20.85 -2.85 2.67
CA CYS A 205 21.98 -3.57 3.24
C CYS A 205 22.60 -2.88 4.47
N MET A 206 21.98 -1.84 5.02
CA MET A 206 22.50 -1.19 6.23
C MET A 206 22.11 -2.01 7.48
N PRO A 207 23.08 -2.47 8.29
CA PRO A 207 22.77 -2.98 9.63
C PRO A 207 22.12 -1.85 10.43
N LEU A 208 21.07 -2.17 11.16
CA LEU A 208 20.38 -1.28 12.09
C LEU A 208 21.44 -0.59 12.97
N PHE A 209 21.73 0.68 12.71
CA PHE A 209 22.59 1.46 13.59
C PHE A 209 21.83 1.67 14.89
N SER A 210 22.27 0.96 15.93
CA SER A 210 21.93 1.23 17.31
C SER A 210 22.60 2.53 17.74
N THR A 211 21.80 3.48 18.18
CA THR A 211 22.20 4.50 19.16
C THR A 211 21.10 4.61 20.19
#